data_AF-A0A1W0B747-F1
#
_entry.id   AF-A0A1W0B747-F1
#
_cell.length_a   1.000
_cell.length_b   1.000
_cell.length_c   1.000
_cell.angle_alpha   90.00
_cell.angle_beta   90.00
_cell.angle_gamma   90.00
#
_symmetry.space_group_name_H-M   'P 1'
#
loop_
_entity.id
_entity.type
_entity.pdbx_description
1 polymer ?
#
loop_
_entity_poly.entity_id
_entity_poly.type
_entity_poly.pdbx_seq_one_letter_code
_entity_poly.pdbx_strand_id
1 'polypeptide(L)'
;MGLEHRQDDEQFELELVREVVLSRRRQDSMVLAALAFGAELLGISSEQAIAAQAVRILGRHAVEESDIARDPRGALRADLQHDRERMRRIGHSRDHAAAEADERRTRQLELLFEVRSDLLDLVRRCREYRFDRLTFADQIAKGLCAAADKLVSGADMDTFRAWQRGMVLGLTEVPRPSGPPRVLATVDAGPGRDPLTVEWDSCERRLALVTRMMRAGVSPVLICERLLADLSTASPLRYSRR
;
A
#
# COMPACT_ATOMS: atom_id res chain seq x y z
N MET A 1 -1.14 -12.06 -49.49
CA MET A 1 -1.47 -10.72 -48.96
C MET A 1 -1.59 -10.65 -47.43
N GLY A 2 -1.56 -11.76 -46.65
CA GLY A 2 -1.69 -11.71 -45.17
C GLY A 2 -0.49 -12.18 -44.35
N LEU A 3 0.61 -12.57 -45.01
CA LEU A 3 1.86 -12.99 -44.35
C LEU A 3 2.90 -11.86 -44.31
N GLU A 4 2.84 -10.92 -45.24
CA GLU A 4 3.75 -9.75 -45.31
C GLU A 4 3.48 -8.75 -44.17
N HIS A 5 2.21 -8.46 -43.86
CA HIS A 5 1.84 -7.56 -42.75
C HIS A 5 2.32 -8.05 -41.37
N ARG A 6 2.31 -9.37 -41.13
CA ARG A 6 2.81 -9.94 -39.87
C ARG A 6 4.34 -9.88 -39.75
N GLN A 7 5.04 -9.97 -40.88
CA GLN A 7 6.51 -9.90 -40.88
C GLN A 7 7.00 -8.46 -40.67
N ASP A 8 6.28 -7.47 -41.21
CA ASP A 8 6.57 -6.05 -41.00
C ASP A 8 6.34 -5.63 -39.53
N ASP A 9 5.27 -6.12 -38.90
CA ASP A 9 4.98 -5.86 -37.48
C ASP A 9 6.05 -6.46 -36.55
N GLU A 10 6.49 -7.70 -36.82
CA GLU A 10 7.55 -8.36 -36.03
C GLU A 10 8.92 -7.68 -36.20
N GLN A 11 9.23 -7.18 -37.40
CA GLN A 11 10.45 -6.42 -37.65
C GLN A 11 10.44 -5.08 -36.92
N PHE A 12 9.31 -4.36 -36.95
CA PHE A 12 9.14 -3.10 -36.23
C PHE A 12 9.28 -3.27 -34.71
N GLU A 13 8.70 -4.35 -34.14
CA GLU A 13 8.87 -4.66 -32.72
C GLU A 13 10.34 -4.95 -32.36
N LEU A 14 11.07 -5.67 -33.21
CA LEU A 14 12.48 -5.99 -32.98
C LEU A 14 13.36 -4.75 -33.06
N GLU A 15 13.08 -3.84 -34.00
CA GLU A 15 13.76 -2.54 -34.11
C GLU A 15 13.48 -1.67 -32.88
N LEU A 16 12.23 -1.59 -32.43
CA LEU A 16 11.86 -0.85 -31.22
C LEU A 16 12.58 -1.41 -29.97
N VAL A 17 12.60 -2.74 -29.80
CA VAL A 17 13.31 -3.38 -28.69
C VAL A 17 14.81 -3.09 -28.76
N ARG A 18 15.40 -3.12 -29.96
CA ARG A 18 16.81 -2.79 -30.17
C ARG A 18 17.13 -1.35 -29.76
N GLU A 19 16.32 -0.38 -30.18
CA GLU A 19 16.52 1.03 -29.83
C GLU A 19 16.39 1.29 -28.33
N VAL A 20 15.41 0.66 -27.68
CA VAL A 20 15.20 0.77 -26.23
C VAL A 20 16.41 0.21 -25.46
N VAL A 21 16.89 -0.97 -25.83
CA VAL A 21 18.06 -1.60 -25.18
C VAL A 21 19.32 -0.77 -25.39
N LEU A 22 19.56 -0.27 -26.62
CA LEU A 22 20.71 0.58 -26.93
C LEU A 22 20.69 1.89 -26.13
N SER A 23 19.54 2.57 -26.12
CA SER A 23 19.37 3.84 -25.40
C SER A 23 19.63 3.66 -23.92
N ARG A 24 19.08 2.59 -23.35
CA ARG A 24 19.23 2.25 -21.94
C ARG A 24 20.69 1.97 -21.56
N ARG A 25 21.36 1.07 -22.29
CA ARG A 25 22.77 0.72 -21.99
C ARG A 25 23.69 1.92 -22.16
N ARG A 26 23.43 2.81 -23.14
CA ARG A 26 24.18 4.06 -23.30
C ARG A 26 24.02 4.97 -22.08
N GLN A 27 22.82 5.09 -21.52
CA GLN A 27 22.58 5.87 -20.31
C GLN A 27 23.31 5.27 -19.09
N ASP A 28 23.20 3.96 -18.88
CA ASP A 28 23.87 3.28 -17.76
C ASP A 28 25.40 3.42 -17.86
N SER A 29 25.96 3.27 -19.06
CA SER A 29 27.37 3.51 -19.35
C SER A 29 27.82 4.94 -19.04
N MET A 30 27.02 5.95 -19.38
CA MET A 30 27.33 7.35 -19.05
C MET A 30 27.34 7.57 -17.54
N VAL A 31 26.39 7.00 -16.80
CA VAL A 31 26.34 7.12 -15.34
C VAL A 31 27.56 6.46 -14.69
N LEU A 32 27.93 5.26 -15.13
CA LEU A 32 29.12 4.57 -14.63
C LEU A 32 30.40 5.35 -14.96
N ALA A 33 30.50 5.90 -16.17
CA ALA A 33 31.62 6.74 -16.57
C ALA A 33 31.72 8.01 -15.71
N ALA A 34 30.58 8.67 -15.43
CA ALA A 34 30.54 9.85 -14.57
C ALA A 34 30.95 9.54 -13.12
N LEU A 35 30.52 8.40 -12.57
CA LEU A 35 30.90 7.96 -11.22
C LEU A 35 32.38 7.60 -11.12
N ALA A 36 32.92 6.87 -12.11
CA ALA A 36 34.34 6.54 -12.18
C ALA A 36 35.20 7.80 -12.32
N PHE A 37 34.78 8.74 -13.17
CA PHE A 37 35.45 10.03 -13.33
C PHE A 37 35.40 10.87 -12.05
N GLY A 38 34.26 10.94 -11.36
CA GLY A 38 34.13 11.61 -10.07
C GLY A 38 35.02 11.02 -8.98
N ALA A 39 35.19 9.69 -8.96
CA ALA A 39 36.10 9.02 -8.02
C ALA A 39 37.57 9.32 -8.31
N GLU A 40 37.94 9.45 -9.58
CA GLU A 40 39.32 9.75 -10.00
C GLU A 40 39.67 11.25 -9.95
N LEU A 41 38.67 12.13 -9.98
CA LEU A 41 38.84 13.58 -9.83
C LEU A 41 39.40 13.99 -8.46
N LEU A 42 39.30 13.14 -7.43
CA LEU A 42 39.76 13.42 -6.06
C LEU A 42 41.30 13.54 -5.92
N GLY A 43 42.06 13.53 -7.02
CA GLY A 43 43.51 13.72 -7.01
C GLY A 43 44.12 14.34 -8.28
N ILE A 44 43.34 14.98 -9.16
CA ILE A 44 43.83 15.49 -10.46
C ILE A 44 43.63 17.01 -10.57
N SER A 45 44.71 17.77 -10.80
CA SER A 45 44.72 19.25 -10.77
C SER A 45 44.78 19.94 -12.14
N SER A 46 44.94 19.20 -13.25
CA SER A 46 45.12 19.77 -14.59
C SER A 46 43.96 19.40 -15.53
N GLU A 47 43.35 20.40 -16.17
CA GLU A 47 42.20 20.25 -17.07
C GLU A 47 42.48 19.31 -18.26
N GLN A 48 43.70 19.31 -18.82
CA GLN A 48 44.06 18.42 -19.91
C GLN A 48 44.16 16.95 -19.47
N ALA A 49 44.64 16.71 -18.25
CA ALA A 49 44.71 15.37 -17.67
C ALA A 49 43.29 14.85 -17.35
N ILE A 50 42.41 15.74 -16.89
CA ILE A 50 41.00 15.47 -16.65
C ILE A 50 40.28 15.08 -17.96
N ALA A 51 40.45 15.86 -19.03
CA ALA A 51 39.82 15.58 -20.32
C ALA A 51 40.30 14.24 -20.95
N ALA A 52 41.61 13.98 -20.93
CA ALA A 52 42.16 12.71 -21.41
C ALA A 52 41.65 11.50 -20.59
N GLN A 53 41.47 11.69 -19.29
CA GLN A 53 40.91 10.67 -18.42
C GLN A 53 39.42 10.41 -18.70
N ALA A 54 38.63 11.47 -18.89
CA ALA A 54 37.23 11.37 -19.24
C ALA A 54 37.02 10.56 -20.53
N VAL A 55 37.81 10.84 -21.58
CA VAL A 55 37.74 10.10 -22.85
C VAL A 55 38.06 8.62 -22.67
N ARG A 56 39.09 8.29 -21.87
CA ARG A 56 39.47 6.91 -21.59
C ARG A 56 38.38 6.14 -20.85
N ILE A 57 37.77 6.77 -19.85
CA ILE A 57 36.68 6.19 -19.05
C ILE A 57 35.44 5.99 -19.94
N LEU A 58 35.06 6.99 -20.73
CA LEU A 58 33.95 6.87 -21.67
C LEU A 58 34.18 5.74 -22.70
N GLY A 59 35.40 5.59 -23.20
CA GLY A 59 35.77 4.49 -24.09
C GLY A 59 35.65 3.11 -23.43
N ARG A 60 36.00 2.99 -22.14
CA ARG A 60 35.86 1.74 -21.38
C ARG A 60 34.41 1.33 -21.13
N HIS A 61 33.49 2.29 -21.12
CA HIS A 61 32.06 2.07 -20.94
C HIS A 61 31.27 2.13 -22.26
N ALA A 62 31.93 2.17 -23.42
CA ALA A 62 31.24 2.17 -24.70
C ALA A 62 30.39 0.90 -24.88
N VAL A 63 29.17 1.06 -25.40
CA VAL A 63 28.25 -0.06 -25.62
C VAL A 63 28.57 -0.72 -26.96
N GLU A 64 28.83 -2.03 -26.97
CA GLU A 64 28.97 -2.81 -28.20
C GLU A 64 27.60 -3.07 -28.82
N GLU A 65 27.31 -2.40 -29.93
CA GLU A 65 26.00 -2.43 -30.58
C GLU A 65 25.76 -3.70 -31.41
N SER A 66 26.83 -4.38 -31.82
CA SER A 66 26.80 -5.60 -32.64
C SER A 66 26.10 -6.76 -31.93
N ASP A 67 26.31 -6.89 -30.62
CA ASP A 67 25.73 -7.97 -29.83
C ASP A 67 24.23 -7.77 -29.61
N ILE A 68 23.80 -6.51 -29.49
CA ILE A 68 22.38 -6.13 -29.33
C ILE A 68 21.65 -6.25 -30.67
N ALA A 69 22.31 -5.93 -31.79
CA ALA A 69 21.75 -6.09 -33.13
C ALA A 69 21.48 -7.57 -33.49
N ARG A 70 22.27 -8.51 -32.92
CA ARG A 70 22.13 -9.95 -33.17
C ARG A 70 20.99 -10.60 -32.40
N ASP A 71 20.71 -10.17 -31.16
CA ASP A 71 19.57 -10.65 -30.36
C ASP A 71 19.03 -9.55 -29.41
N PRO A 72 18.16 -8.65 -29.89
CA PRO A 72 17.59 -7.58 -29.09
C PRO A 72 16.76 -8.08 -27.90
N ARG A 73 15.99 -9.16 -28.10
CA ARG A 73 15.11 -9.74 -27.07
C ARG A 73 15.93 -10.44 -25.99
N GLY A 74 17.00 -11.15 -26.36
CA GLY A 74 17.96 -11.72 -25.41
C GLY A 74 18.66 -10.66 -24.59
N ALA A 75 19.11 -9.57 -25.22
CA ALA A 75 19.73 -8.44 -24.53
C ALA A 75 18.77 -7.78 -23.52
N LEU A 76 17.51 -7.55 -23.90
CA LEU A 76 16.49 -7.02 -22.99
C LEU A 76 16.24 -7.95 -21.79
N ARG A 77 16.16 -9.27 -22.00
CA ARG A 77 15.98 -10.23 -20.90
C ARG A 77 17.16 -10.22 -19.93
N ALA A 78 18.38 -10.15 -20.46
CA ALA A 78 19.59 -10.07 -19.64
C ALA A 78 19.61 -8.78 -18.80
N ASP A 79 19.24 -7.64 -19.39
CA ASP A 79 19.16 -6.36 -18.68
C ASP A 79 18.12 -6.42 -17.55
N LEU A 80 16.92 -6.97 -17.83
CA LEU A 80 15.86 -7.15 -16.83
C LEU A 80 16.26 -8.14 -15.72
N GLN A 81 17.06 -9.16 -16.03
CA GLN A 81 17.58 -10.07 -15.02
C GLN A 81 18.62 -9.39 -14.14
N HIS A 82 19.56 -8.67 -14.75
CA HIS A 82 20.58 -7.90 -14.04
C HIS A 82 19.95 -6.87 -13.10
N ASP A 83 18.89 -6.20 -13.54
CA ASP A 83 18.09 -5.30 -12.71
C ASP A 83 17.49 -5.99 -11.50
N ARG A 84 16.86 -7.16 -11.70
CA ARG A 84 16.26 -7.92 -10.60
C ARG A 84 17.33 -8.30 -9.58
N GLU A 85 18.49 -8.72 -10.04
CA GLU A 85 19.63 -9.06 -9.18
C GLU A 85 20.21 -7.83 -8.46
N ARG A 86 20.25 -6.67 -9.14
CA ARG A 86 20.68 -5.39 -8.56
C ARG A 86 19.68 -4.89 -7.53
N MET A 87 18.38 -4.90 -7.83
CA MET A 87 17.29 -4.55 -6.92
C MET A 87 17.30 -5.44 -5.68
N ARG A 88 17.53 -6.76 -5.84
CA ARG A 88 17.71 -7.69 -4.71
C ARG A 88 18.91 -7.33 -3.84
N ARG A 89 20.04 -6.94 -4.44
CA ARG A 89 21.25 -6.53 -3.72
C ARG A 89 21.11 -5.17 -3.00
N ILE A 90 20.35 -4.24 -3.58
CA ILE A 90 20.11 -2.89 -3.04
C ILE A 90 18.95 -2.89 -2.03
N GLY A 91 18.23 -4.00 -1.85
CA GLY A 91 17.08 -4.07 -0.94
C GLY A 91 15.86 -3.30 -1.44
N HIS A 92 15.85 -2.82 -2.68
CA HIS A 92 14.68 -2.24 -3.34
C HIS A 92 13.76 -3.36 -3.85
N SER A 93 13.22 -4.11 -2.91
CA SER A 93 12.08 -5.00 -3.14
C SER A 93 10.80 -4.16 -3.11
N ARG A 94 9.73 -4.72 -3.66
CA ARG A 94 8.31 -4.33 -3.53
C ARG A 94 7.83 -4.01 -2.10
N ASP A 95 8.71 -4.11 -1.12
CA ASP A 95 8.49 -4.00 0.31
C ASP A 95 8.31 -2.56 0.80
N HIS A 96 8.73 -1.50 0.10
CA HIS A 96 8.49 -0.15 0.61
C HIS A 96 7.00 0.24 0.61
N ALA A 97 6.27 -0.02 -0.48
CA ALA A 97 4.83 0.26 -0.53
C ALA A 97 4.03 -0.71 0.37
N ALA A 98 4.49 -1.96 0.49
CA ALA A 98 3.90 -2.94 1.39
C ALA A 98 4.19 -2.63 2.88
N ALA A 99 5.39 -2.13 3.21
CA ALA A 99 5.79 -1.71 4.54
C ALA A 99 5.05 -0.45 4.97
N GLU A 100 4.87 0.53 4.08
CA GLU A 100 4.03 1.71 4.36
C GLU A 100 2.58 1.31 4.60
N ALA A 101 2.04 0.37 3.82
CA ALA A 101 0.68 -0.14 4.02
C ALA A 101 0.56 -0.90 5.36
N ASP A 102 1.56 -1.72 5.70
CA ASP A 102 1.60 -2.45 6.97
C ASP A 102 1.81 -1.53 8.18
N GLU A 103 2.57 -0.45 8.03
CA GLU A 103 2.75 0.56 9.08
C GLU A 103 1.45 1.35 9.31
N ARG A 104 0.79 1.82 8.24
CA ARG A 104 -0.53 2.46 8.33
C ARG A 104 -1.55 1.54 9.00
N ARG A 105 -1.55 0.25 8.64
CA ARG A 105 -2.40 -0.75 9.27
C ARG A 105 -2.08 -0.96 10.74
N THR A 106 -0.80 -0.99 11.12
CA THR A 106 -0.38 -1.12 12.52
C THR A 106 -0.92 0.03 13.35
N ARG A 107 -0.78 1.27 12.85
CA ARG A 107 -1.35 2.48 13.48
C ARG A 107 -2.88 2.42 13.57
N GLN A 108 -3.55 1.93 12.53
CA GLN A 108 -5.01 1.74 12.56
C GLN A 108 -5.43 0.71 13.62
N LEU A 109 -4.72 -0.41 13.74
CA LEU A 109 -5.01 -1.41 14.77
C LEU A 109 -4.78 -0.87 16.18
N GLU A 110 -3.69 -0.12 16.40
CA GLU A 110 -3.40 0.56 17.67
C GLU A 110 -4.54 1.51 18.06
N LEU A 111 -5.03 2.33 17.13
CA LEU A 111 -6.17 3.22 17.35
C LEU A 111 -7.44 2.44 17.72
N LEU A 112 -7.72 1.32 17.07
CA LEU A 112 -8.86 0.47 17.40
C LEU A 112 -8.71 -0.17 18.79
N PHE A 113 -7.50 -0.54 19.20
CA PHE A 113 -7.22 -1.01 20.55
C PHE A 113 -7.40 0.10 21.59
N GLU A 114 -6.96 1.32 21.31
CA GLU A 114 -7.15 2.48 22.16
C GLU A 114 -8.64 2.77 22.37
N VAL A 115 -9.42 2.87 21.28
CA VAL A 115 -10.88 3.08 21.34
C VAL A 115 -11.56 2.00 22.18
N ARG A 116 -11.15 0.73 22.01
CA ARG A 116 -11.68 -0.36 22.83
C ARG A 116 -11.34 -0.19 24.31
N SER A 117 -10.10 0.16 24.63
CA SER A 117 -9.64 0.37 26.01
C SER A 117 -10.46 1.48 26.68
N ASP A 118 -10.61 2.62 26.00
CA ASP A 118 -11.36 3.77 26.53
C ASP A 118 -12.83 3.44 26.81
N LEU A 119 -13.48 2.69 25.91
CA LEU A 119 -14.86 2.25 26.09
C LEU A 119 -14.99 1.26 27.26
N LEU A 120 -14.03 0.36 27.44
CA LEU A 120 -14.01 -0.55 28.60
C LEU A 120 -13.80 0.21 29.91
N ASP A 121 -12.86 1.16 29.93
CA ASP A 121 -12.60 2.00 31.09
C ASP A 121 -13.78 2.91 31.43
N LEU A 122 -14.49 3.41 30.43
CA LEU A 122 -15.76 4.13 30.62
C LEU A 122 -16.82 3.23 31.26
N VAL A 123 -17.03 2.02 30.72
CA VAL A 123 -18.00 1.06 31.28
C VAL A 123 -17.64 0.69 32.72
N ARG A 124 -16.35 0.48 33.02
CA ARG A 124 -15.87 0.22 34.38
C ARG A 124 -16.19 1.38 35.32
N ARG A 125 -15.81 2.61 34.96
CA ARG A 125 -16.12 3.82 35.75
C ARG A 125 -17.62 3.96 35.99
N CYS A 126 -18.43 3.79 34.95
CA CYS A 126 -19.88 3.91 35.08
C CYS A 126 -20.50 2.87 36.03
N ARG A 127 -19.89 1.69 36.15
CA ARG A 127 -20.29 0.65 37.13
C ARG A 127 -19.83 1.00 38.56
N GLU A 128 -18.65 1.57 38.72
CA GLU A 128 -18.07 1.94 40.02
C GLU A 128 -18.87 3.05 40.70
N TYR A 129 -19.28 4.09 39.96
CA TYR A 129 -19.94 5.27 40.52
C TYR A 129 -21.46 5.11 40.76
N ARG A 130 -22.04 3.92 40.54
CA ARG A 130 -23.48 3.61 40.73
C ARG A 130 -24.41 4.73 40.26
N PHE A 131 -24.20 5.22 39.05
CA PHE A 131 -25.04 6.27 38.46
C PHE A 131 -26.51 5.85 38.41
N ASP A 132 -27.41 6.83 38.50
CA ASP A 132 -28.79 6.62 38.09
C ASP A 132 -28.84 6.31 36.57
N ARG A 133 -29.97 5.73 36.11
CA ARG A 133 -30.07 5.25 34.72
C ARG A 133 -29.85 6.36 33.69
N LEU A 134 -30.26 7.59 34.00
CA LEU A 134 -30.13 8.74 33.10
C LEU A 134 -28.69 9.23 33.02
N THR A 135 -28.01 9.39 34.16
CA THR A 135 -26.60 9.80 34.20
C THR A 135 -25.72 8.72 33.57
N PHE A 136 -26.01 7.44 33.79
CA PHE A 136 -25.32 6.34 33.12
C PHE A 136 -25.43 6.46 31.59
N ALA A 137 -26.64 6.65 31.06
CA ALA A 137 -26.85 6.78 29.63
C ALA A 137 -26.15 8.01 29.04
N ASP A 138 -26.15 9.14 29.74
CA ASP A 138 -25.48 10.38 29.32
C ASP A 138 -23.94 10.22 29.30
N GLN A 139 -23.37 9.59 30.32
CA GLN A 139 -21.92 9.31 30.35
C GLN A 139 -21.50 8.35 29.24
N ILE A 140 -22.31 7.31 28.97
CA ILE A 140 -22.07 6.41 27.85
C ILE A 140 -22.19 7.15 26.52
N ALA A 141 -23.18 8.03 26.34
CA ALA A 141 -23.33 8.82 25.13
C ALA A 141 -22.11 9.73 24.89
N LYS A 142 -21.64 10.44 25.93
CA LYS A 142 -20.43 11.28 25.87
C LYS A 142 -19.19 10.48 25.48
N GLY A 143 -18.99 9.32 26.11
CA GLY A 143 -17.85 8.47 25.78
C GLY A 143 -17.96 7.83 24.39
N LEU A 144 -19.16 7.53 23.91
CA LEU A 144 -19.38 7.05 22.55
C LEU A 144 -19.08 8.14 21.51
N CYS A 145 -19.42 9.40 21.78
CA CYS A 145 -19.03 10.53 20.93
C CYS A 145 -17.50 10.66 20.88
N ALA A 146 -16.81 10.62 22.03
CA ALA A 146 -15.35 10.68 22.07
C ALA A 146 -14.69 9.52 21.30
N ALA A 147 -15.23 8.30 21.42
CA ALA A 147 -14.79 7.15 20.64
C ALA A 147 -15.03 7.35 19.14
N ALA A 148 -16.19 7.90 18.75
CA ALA A 148 -16.49 8.22 17.37
C ALA A 148 -15.53 9.28 16.80
N ASP A 149 -15.19 10.32 17.57
CA ASP A 149 -14.23 11.35 17.15
C ASP A 149 -12.83 10.78 16.89
N LYS A 150 -12.39 9.82 17.73
CA LYS A 150 -11.15 9.07 17.49
C LYS A 150 -11.23 8.23 16.22
N LEU A 151 -12.35 7.54 15.99
CA LEU A 151 -12.57 6.76 14.77
C LEU A 151 -12.58 7.66 13.52
N VAL A 152 -13.19 8.84 13.59
CA VAL A 152 -13.18 9.84 12.51
C VAL A 152 -11.75 10.27 12.18
N SER A 153 -10.92 10.50 13.19
CA SER A 153 -9.52 10.92 13.00
C SER A 153 -8.67 9.89 12.23
N GLY A 154 -9.01 8.60 12.33
CA GLY A 154 -8.33 7.52 11.63
C GLY A 154 -9.03 7.02 10.37
N ALA A 155 -10.15 7.62 9.99
CA ALA A 155 -11.00 7.16 8.89
C ALA A 155 -10.73 7.93 7.59
N ASP A 156 -10.62 7.19 6.48
CA ASP A 156 -10.85 7.71 5.15
C ASP A 156 -12.35 7.91 4.92
N MET A 157 -12.76 9.17 4.74
CA MET A 157 -14.16 9.54 4.63
C MET A 157 -14.85 9.01 3.37
N ASP A 158 -14.09 8.74 2.30
CA ASP A 158 -14.67 8.12 1.09
C ASP A 158 -14.94 6.64 1.30
N THR A 159 -14.02 5.92 1.95
CA THR A 159 -14.24 4.55 2.41
C THR A 159 -15.38 4.46 3.44
N PHE A 160 -15.48 5.40 4.37
CA PHE A 160 -16.61 5.50 5.30
C PHE A 160 -17.96 5.65 4.59
N ARG A 161 -18.06 6.47 3.55
CA ARG A 161 -19.31 6.63 2.77
C ARG A 161 -19.74 5.34 2.10
N ALA A 162 -18.80 4.53 1.61
CA ALA A 162 -19.09 3.20 1.07
C ALA A 162 -19.64 2.28 2.19
N TRP A 163 -18.98 2.24 3.34
CA TRP A 163 -19.45 1.49 4.51
C TRP A 163 -20.81 1.93 5.05
N GLN A 164 -21.12 3.22 4.95
CA GLN A 164 -22.38 3.79 5.43
C GLN A 164 -23.59 3.26 4.65
N ARG A 165 -23.42 2.96 3.35
CA ARG A 165 -24.46 2.30 2.53
C ARG A 165 -24.69 0.85 2.98
N GLY A 166 -23.64 0.20 3.47
CA GLY A 166 -23.76 -1.05 4.23
C GLY A 166 -23.88 -2.32 3.40
N MET A 167 -23.72 -2.25 2.08
CA MET A 167 -23.80 -3.42 1.21
C MET A 167 -22.41 -4.03 1.03
N VAL A 168 -22.16 -5.13 1.72
CA VAL A 168 -20.97 -5.96 1.54
C VAL A 168 -21.28 -6.97 0.44
N LEU A 169 -20.52 -6.91 -0.64
CA LEU A 169 -20.66 -7.76 -1.82
C LEU A 169 -19.87 -9.06 -1.67
N GLY A 170 -18.77 -9.02 -0.90
CA GLY A 170 -17.95 -10.20 -0.65
C GLY A 170 -16.88 -9.95 0.40
N LEU A 171 -16.38 -11.04 0.97
CA LEU A 171 -15.21 -11.05 1.84
C LEU A 171 -14.14 -11.92 1.20
N THR A 172 -12.89 -11.50 1.31
CA THR A 172 -11.74 -12.25 0.80
C THR A 172 -10.66 -12.27 1.84
N GLU A 173 -10.21 -13.46 2.22
CA GLU A 173 -9.10 -13.63 3.13
C GLU A 173 -7.78 -13.67 2.34
N VAL A 174 -6.84 -12.82 2.75
CA VAL A 174 -5.50 -12.78 2.20
C VAL A 174 -4.54 -13.38 3.25
N PRO A 175 -3.94 -14.54 2.98
CA PRO A 175 -3.00 -15.17 3.89
C PRO A 175 -1.75 -14.30 4.08
N ARG A 176 -1.18 -14.30 5.30
CA ARG A 176 0.05 -13.58 5.62
C ARG A 176 1.17 -14.56 6.00
N PRO A 177 2.44 -14.18 5.81
CA PRO A 177 3.59 -15.00 6.24
C PRO A 177 3.61 -15.29 7.75
N SER A 178 3.06 -14.37 8.56
CA SER A 178 2.90 -14.54 10.00
C SER A 178 1.62 -13.85 10.50
N GLY A 179 1.03 -14.41 11.57
CA GLY A 179 -0.18 -13.89 12.19
C GLY A 179 -1.48 -14.29 11.47
N PRO A 180 -2.62 -13.71 11.88
CA PRO A 180 -3.92 -14.01 11.28
C PRO A 180 -4.07 -13.44 9.86
N PRO A 181 -4.93 -14.06 9.02
CA PRO A 181 -5.18 -13.58 7.67
C PRO A 181 -5.76 -12.16 7.69
N ARG A 182 -5.50 -11.41 6.62
CA ARG A 182 -6.13 -10.11 6.39
C ARG A 182 -7.47 -10.34 5.71
N VAL A 183 -8.56 -9.84 6.31
CA VAL A 183 -9.87 -9.89 5.68
C VAL A 183 -10.12 -8.59 4.93
N LEU A 184 -10.33 -8.70 3.64
CA LEU A 184 -10.77 -7.63 2.76
C LEU A 184 -12.26 -7.77 2.51
N ALA A 185 -12.94 -6.64 2.41
CA ALA A 185 -14.34 -6.56 2.08
C ALA A 185 -14.52 -5.79 0.79
N THR A 186 -15.26 -6.37 -0.13
CA THR A 186 -15.74 -5.66 -1.31
C THR A 186 -17.07 -5.03 -0.94
N VAL A 187 -17.13 -3.70 -0.95
CA VAL A 187 -18.32 -2.92 -0.60
C VAL A 187 -18.83 -2.16 -1.82
N ASP A 188 -20.14 -2.01 -1.91
CA ASP A 188 -20.75 -1.16 -2.93
C ASP A 188 -20.42 0.32 -2.66
N ALA A 189 -19.69 0.94 -3.58
CA ALA A 189 -19.32 2.35 -3.51
C ALA A 189 -20.47 3.30 -3.92
N GLY A 190 -21.57 2.76 -4.46
CA GLY A 190 -22.76 3.48 -4.90
C GLY A 190 -22.82 3.71 -6.42
N PRO A 191 -23.88 4.39 -6.90
CA PRO A 191 -24.16 4.52 -8.32
C PRO A 191 -23.04 5.25 -9.08
N GLY A 192 -22.63 4.67 -10.21
CA GLY A 192 -21.57 5.22 -11.06
C GLY A 192 -20.15 5.03 -10.52
N ARG A 193 -19.96 4.18 -9.51
CA ARG A 193 -18.64 3.82 -8.97
C ARG A 193 -18.46 2.31 -8.95
N ASP A 194 -17.24 1.87 -9.23
CA ASP A 194 -16.88 0.47 -9.09
C ASP A 194 -16.87 0.05 -7.61
N PRO A 195 -17.16 -1.22 -7.31
CA PRO A 195 -17.02 -1.76 -5.97
C PRO A 195 -15.63 -1.48 -5.38
N LEU A 196 -15.60 -1.09 -4.11
CA LEU A 196 -14.37 -0.75 -3.41
C LEU A 196 -13.92 -1.92 -2.53
N THR A 197 -12.67 -2.34 -2.66
CA THR A 197 -12.07 -3.34 -1.78
C THR A 197 -11.34 -2.64 -0.63
N VAL A 198 -11.81 -2.87 0.59
CA VAL A 198 -11.34 -2.17 1.81
C VAL A 198 -11.04 -3.16 2.92
N GLU A 199 -10.27 -2.74 3.92
CA GLU A 199 -10.05 -3.60 5.09
C GLU A 199 -11.34 -3.78 5.89
N TRP A 200 -11.61 -5.03 6.27
CA TRP A 200 -12.73 -5.34 7.16
C TRP A 200 -12.49 -4.78 8.56
N ASP A 201 -11.24 -4.84 9.04
CA ASP A 201 -10.85 -4.33 10.36
C ASP A 201 -10.50 -2.83 10.32
N SER A 202 -11.44 -2.02 9.86
CA SER A 202 -11.24 -0.59 9.62
C SER A 202 -11.98 0.31 10.62
N CYS A 203 -11.56 1.58 10.72
CA CYS A 203 -12.22 2.60 11.55
C CYS A 203 -13.57 3.00 10.92
N GLU A 204 -13.57 3.10 9.60
CA GLU A 204 -14.66 3.45 8.70
C GLU A 204 -15.86 2.53 8.89
N ARG A 205 -15.63 1.22 8.94
CA ARG A 205 -16.70 0.22 9.19
C ARG A 205 -17.35 0.43 10.55
N ARG A 206 -16.55 0.69 11.59
CA ARG A 206 -17.02 0.85 12.98
C ARG A 206 -17.73 2.18 13.16
N LEU A 207 -17.22 3.24 12.54
CA LEU A 207 -17.89 4.53 12.48
C LEU A 207 -19.23 4.43 11.74
N ALA A 208 -19.29 3.68 10.64
CA ALA A 208 -20.53 3.44 9.88
C ALA A 208 -21.55 2.62 10.68
N LEU A 209 -21.09 1.66 11.48
CA LEU A 209 -21.93 0.92 12.42
C LEU A 209 -22.54 1.87 13.47
N VAL A 210 -21.71 2.65 14.16
CA VAL A 210 -22.15 3.62 15.17
C VAL A 210 -23.15 4.60 14.57
N THR A 211 -22.80 5.21 13.44
CA THR A 211 -23.64 6.21 12.77
C THR A 211 -25.01 5.65 12.37
N ARG A 212 -25.06 4.41 11.84
CA ARG A 212 -26.33 3.76 11.47
C ARG A 212 -27.20 3.48 12.69
N MET A 213 -26.60 2.97 13.78
CA MET A 213 -27.35 2.68 15.00
C MET A 213 -27.86 3.97 15.67
N MET A 214 -27.06 5.05 15.68
CA MET A 214 -27.51 6.36 16.16
C MET A 214 -28.67 6.90 15.33
N ARG A 215 -28.60 6.82 14.00
CA ARG A 215 -29.69 7.24 13.10
C ARG A 215 -30.97 6.43 13.28
N ALA A 216 -30.83 5.15 13.65
CA ALA A 216 -31.96 4.28 13.96
C ALA A 216 -32.52 4.50 15.38
N GLY A 217 -32.00 5.47 16.14
CA GLY A 217 -32.48 5.77 17.50
C GLY A 217 -32.09 4.70 18.53
N VAL A 218 -31.06 3.90 18.26
CA VAL A 218 -30.60 2.87 19.21
C VAL A 218 -29.96 3.52 20.43
N SER A 219 -30.25 2.98 21.62
CA SER A 219 -29.67 3.46 22.88
C SER A 219 -28.14 3.47 22.85
N PRO A 220 -27.48 4.54 23.35
CA PRO A 220 -26.02 4.63 23.43
C PRO A 220 -25.36 3.43 24.13
N VAL A 221 -26.05 2.84 25.10
CA VAL A 221 -25.59 1.64 25.83
C VAL A 221 -25.48 0.44 24.88
N LEU A 222 -26.52 0.19 24.08
CA LEU A 222 -26.52 -0.90 23.10
C LEU A 222 -25.50 -0.66 21.98
N ILE A 223 -25.32 0.59 21.56
CA ILE A 223 -24.29 0.94 20.57
C ILE A 223 -22.89 0.65 21.12
N CYS A 224 -22.62 1.05 22.37
CA CYS A 224 -21.36 0.79 23.05
C CYS A 224 -21.09 -0.72 23.19
N GLU A 225 -22.06 -1.50 23.65
CA GLU A 225 -21.95 -2.96 23.75
C GLU A 225 -21.66 -3.59 22.39
N ARG A 226 -22.39 -3.17 21.34
CA ARG A 226 -22.20 -3.69 20.00
C ARG A 226 -20.83 -3.33 19.42
N LEU A 227 -20.37 -2.10 19.64
CA LEU A 227 -19.05 -1.64 19.21
C LEU A 227 -17.93 -2.39 19.94
N LEU A 228 -18.06 -2.59 21.25
CA LEU A 228 -17.13 -3.41 22.04
C LEU A 228 -17.07 -4.86 21.55
N ALA A 229 -18.21 -5.45 21.21
CA ALA A 229 -18.26 -6.79 20.63
C ALA A 229 -17.56 -6.84 19.26
N ASP A 230 -17.71 -5.81 18.42
CA ASP A 230 -17.08 -5.72 17.09
C ASP A 230 -15.56 -5.40 17.16
N LEU A 231 -15.12 -4.69 18.19
CA LEU A 231 -13.71 -4.42 18.50
C LEU A 231 -13.01 -5.60 19.20
N SER A 232 -13.76 -6.53 19.78
CA SER A 232 -13.21 -7.69 20.46
C SER A 232 -12.50 -8.63 19.49
N THR A 233 -11.39 -9.23 19.94
CA THR A 233 -10.72 -10.34 19.24
C THR A 233 -11.63 -11.56 19.10
N ALA A 234 -12.66 -11.70 19.94
CA ALA A 234 -13.66 -12.76 19.81
C ALA A 234 -14.76 -12.47 18.78
N SER A 235 -14.67 -11.36 18.01
CA SER A 235 -15.65 -11.07 16.98
C SER A 235 -15.69 -12.25 15.98
N PRO A 236 -16.86 -12.91 15.81
CA PRO A 236 -17.01 -14.00 14.82
C PRO A 236 -16.63 -13.56 13.40
N LEU A 237 -16.60 -12.25 13.18
CA LEU A 237 -16.31 -11.59 11.91
C LEU A 237 -14.84 -11.20 11.75
N ARG A 238 -14.01 -11.26 12.82
CA ARG A 238 -12.54 -11.07 12.73
C ARG A 238 -11.81 -12.34 12.32
N TYR A 239 -12.39 -13.49 12.61
CA TYR A 239 -11.82 -14.80 12.34
C TYR A 239 -12.90 -15.70 11.73
N SER A 240 -13.19 -15.50 10.45
CA SER A 240 -14.04 -16.42 9.67
C SER A 240 -13.26 -17.70 9.36
N ARG A 241 -12.94 -18.48 10.40
CA ARG A 241 -12.39 -19.83 10.25
C ARG A 241 -13.50 -20.86 9.95
N ARG A 242 -14.71 -20.40 9.59
CA ARG A 242 -15.88 -21.22 9.24
C ARG A 242 -16.24 -21.01 7.79
#